data_AF-A0A9N9NPR7-F1
#
_entry.id   AF-A0A9N9NPR7-F1
#
_cell.length_a   1.000
_cell.length_b   1.000
_cell.length_c   1.000
_cell.angle_alpha   90.00
_cell.angle_beta   90.00
_cell.angle_gamma   90.00
#
_symmetry.space_group_name_H-M   'P 1'
#
loop_
_entity.id
_entity.type
_entity.pdbx_description
1 polymer ?
#
loop_
_entity_poly.entity_id
_entity_poly.type
_entity_poly.pdbx_seq_one_letter_code
_entity_poly.pdbx_strand_id
1 'polypeptide(L)'
;RIDFARQIDQEEHKMQKMNYDNDWIKKAAQEFEVDLDDNDNDPNVGNQRQTKERIRSLKFELNSLLSQPLVPRGISTKYLTSGIVRDLADRLLDESSHNSVILGVKNTKATDDLQSKKSKKKSC
;
A
#
# COMPACT_ATOMS: atom_id res chain seq x y z
N ARG A 1 -8.32 -9.57 2.44
CA ARG A 1 -7.42 -8.49 2.94
C ARG A 1 -6.56 -9.00 4.08
N ILE A 2 -7.17 -9.49 5.17
CA ILE A 2 -6.46 -10.09 6.30
C ILE A 2 -5.64 -11.30 5.85
N ASP A 3 -6.19 -12.14 4.98
CA ASP A 3 -5.47 -13.33 4.48
C ASP A 3 -4.20 -12.96 3.70
N PHE A 4 -4.27 -11.94 2.83
CA PHE A 4 -3.09 -11.42 2.14
C PHE A 4 -2.05 -10.85 3.10
N ALA A 5 -2.47 -10.08 4.10
CA ALA A 5 -1.57 -9.55 5.11
C ALA A 5 -0.88 -10.69 5.89
N ARG A 6 -1.62 -11.72 6.27
CA ARG A 6 -1.08 -12.90 6.95
C ARG A 6 -0.09 -13.67 6.08
N GLN A 7 -0.39 -13.85 4.79
CA GLN A 7 0.52 -14.52 3.86
C GLN A 7 1.82 -13.73 3.67
N ILE A 8 1.74 -12.40 3.54
CA ILE A 8 2.92 -11.53 3.43
C ILE A 8 3.78 -11.68 4.68
N ASP A 9 3.19 -11.59 5.87
CA ASP A 9 3.90 -11.72 7.15
C ASP A 9 4.61 -13.07 7.28
N GLN A 10 3.93 -14.16 6.91
CA GLN A 10 4.53 -15.51 6.92
C GLN A 10 5.74 -15.64 5.99
N GLU A 11 5.63 -15.14 4.76
CA GLU A 11 6.71 -15.22 3.77
C GLU A 11 7.89 -14.29 4.14
N GLU A 12 7.61 -13.10 4.66
CA GLU A 12 8.64 -12.17 5.15
C GLU A 12 9.38 -12.72 6.36
N HIS A 13 8.66 -13.27 7.34
CA HIS A 13 9.25 -13.88 8.51
C HIS A 13 10.14 -15.07 8.13
N LYS A 14 9.70 -15.92 7.20
CA LYS A 14 10.50 -17.03 6.68
C LYS A 14 11.79 -16.53 6.01
N MET A 15 11.69 -15.50 5.17
CA MET A 15 12.86 -14.90 4.52
C MET A 15 13.84 -14.29 5.53
N GLN A 16 13.33 -13.59 6.54
CA GLN A 16 14.15 -12.97 7.57
C GLN A 16 14.87 -14.02 8.42
N LYS A 17 14.18 -15.12 8.77
CA LYS A 17 14.79 -16.25 9.47
C LYS A 17 15.94 -16.87 8.65
N MET A 18 15.72 -17.12 7.36
CA MET A 18 16.77 -17.67 6.49
C MET A 18 17.98 -16.74 6.40
N ASN A 19 17.77 -15.43 6.26
CA ASN A 19 18.87 -14.47 6.24
C ASN A 19 19.62 -14.44 7.58
N TYR A 20 18.90 -14.47 8.69
CA TYR A 20 19.50 -14.51 10.01
C TYR A 20 20.33 -15.78 10.22
N ASP A 21 19.79 -16.94 9.84
CA ASP A 21 20.48 -18.23 9.92
C ASP A 21 21.77 -18.20 9.07
N ASN A 22 21.73 -17.64 7.85
CA ASN A 22 22.90 -17.47 6.97
C ASN A 22 23.94 -16.50 7.56
N ASP A 23 23.50 -15.35 8.08
CA ASP A 23 24.38 -14.37 8.72
C ASP A 23 25.03 -14.95 9.98
N TRP A 24 24.31 -15.78 10.73
CA TRP A 24 24.84 -16.47 11.90
C TRP A 24 25.93 -17.48 11.51
N ILE A 25 25.69 -18.31 10.49
CA ILE A 25 26.69 -19.25 9.97
C ILE A 25 27.95 -18.53 9.51
N LYS A 26 27.79 -17.43 8.77
CA LYS A 26 28.92 -16.63 8.28
C LYS A 26 29.75 -16.04 9.44
N LYS A 27 29.09 -15.53 10.48
CA LYS A 27 29.77 -15.02 11.68
C LYS A 27 30.49 -16.13 12.46
N ALA A 28 29.84 -17.29 12.63
CA ALA A 28 30.43 -18.42 13.33
C ALA A 28 31.68 -18.94 12.59
N ALA A 29 31.62 -19.05 11.26
CA ALA A 29 32.79 -19.44 10.48
C ALA A 29 33.95 -18.43 10.60
N GLN A 30 33.63 -17.13 10.61
CA GLN A 30 34.63 -16.09 10.85
C GLN A 30 35.28 -16.21 12.24
N GLU A 31 34.51 -16.54 13.27
CA GLU A 31 35.03 -16.73 14.64
C GLU A 31 35.97 -17.94 14.75
N PHE A 32 35.71 -19.00 13.97
CA PHE A 32 36.54 -20.19 13.94
C PHE A 32 37.64 -20.16 12.87
N GLU A 33 37.84 -19.02 12.20
CA GLU A 33 38.79 -18.85 11.09
C GLU A 33 38.65 -19.94 10.01
N VAL A 34 37.42 -20.41 9.80
CA VAL A 34 37.07 -21.39 8.76
C VAL A 34 36.72 -20.61 7.48
N ASP A 35 37.50 -20.80 6.43
CA ASP A 35 37.18 -20.29 5.10
C ASP A 35 35.96 -21.05 4.54
N LEU A 36 34.79 -20.41 4.57
CA LEU A 36 33.64 -20.84 3.78
C LEU A 36 33.87 -20.40 2.33
N ASP A 37 33.93 -21.35 1.40
CA ASP A 37 33.97 -21.03 -0.03
C ASP A 37 32.63 -20.38 -0.43
N ASP A 38 32.68 -19.11 -0.82
CA ASP A 38 31.52 -18.30 -1.26
C ASP A 38 30.85 -18.88 -2.54
N ASN A 39 31.45 -19.92 -3.12
CA ASN A 39 31.03 -20.60 -4.34
C ASN A 39 30.17 -21.86 -4.11
N ASP A 40 30.00 -22.28 -2.86
CA ASP A 40 28.89 -23.15 -2.47
C ASP A 40 27.59 -22.36 -2.67
N ASN A 41 27.11 -22.38 -3.91
CA ASN A 41 25.87 -21.75 -4.33
C ASN A 41 24.75 -22.29 -3.44
N ASP A 42 24.43 -21.56 -2.37
CA ASP A 42 23.29 -21.86 -1.52
C ASP A 42 22.09 -22.02 -2.47
N PRO A 43 21.52 -23.23 -2.62
CA PRO A 43 20.43 -23.48 -3.57
C PRO A 43 19.20 -22.60 -3.26
N ASN A 44 19.18 -21.91 -2.12
CA ASN A 44 18.18 -20.93 -1.76
C ASN A 44 18.31 -19.56 -2.44
N VAL A 45 19.45 -19.17 -3.04
CA VAL A 45 19.58 -17.83 -3.64
C VAL A 45 18.61 -17.63 -4.81
N GLY A 46 18.41 -18.66 -5.65
CA GLY A 46 17.41 -18.67 -6.71
C GLY A 46 15.98 -18.61 -6.16
N ASN A 47 15.70 -19.37 -5.11
CA ASN A 47 14.41 -19.37 -4.43
C ASN A 47 14.12 -18.03 -3.74
N GLN A 48 15.13 -17.34 -3.23
CA GLN A 48 14.96 -16.07 -2.53
C GLN A 48 14.52 -14.94 -3.46
N ARG A 49 14.99 -14.94 -4.71
CA ARG A 49 14.53 -13.97 -5.72
C ARG A 49 13.07 -14.21 -6.06
N GLN A 50 12.67 -15.47 -6.27
CA GLN A 50 11.29 -15.84 -6.55
C GLN A 50 10.34 -15.51 -5.38
N THR A 51 10.76 -15.75 -4.13
CA THR A 51 9.96 -15.39 -2.96
C THR A 51 9.81 -13.88 -2.81
N LYS A 52 10.87 -13.10 -3.06
CA LYS A 52 10.80 -11.62 -3.08
C LYS A 52 9.83 -11.10 -4.14
N GLU A 53 9.85 -11.68 -5.35
CA GLU A 53 8.90 -11.34 -6.41
C GLU A 53 7.45 -11.68 -6.01
N ARG A 54 7.24 -12.84 -5.38
CA ARG A 54 5.94 -13.25 -4.85
C ARG A 54 5.43 -12.32 -3.74
N ILE A 55 6.29 -11.92 -2.81
CA ILE A 55 5.92 -10.94 -1.76
C ILE A 55 5.52 -9.60 -2.42
N ARG A 56 6.25 -9.17 -3.46
CA ARG A 56 5.94 -7.94 -4.19
C ARG A 56 4.59 -8.02 -4.89
N SER A 57 4.24 -9.13 -5.52
CA SER A 57 2.93 -9.30 -6.17
C SER A 57 1.80 -9.31 -5.15
N LEU A 58 1.97 -10.01 -4.02
CA LEU A 58 1.00 -10.02 -2.92
C LEU A 58 0.78 -8.62 -2.33
N LYS A 59 1.86 -7.84 -2.14
CA LYS A 59 1.77 -6.44 -1.68
C LYS A 59 1.01 -5.57 -2.68
N PHE A 60 1.22 -5.77 -3.97
CA PHE A 60 0.50 -5.04 -5.01
C PHE A 60 -1.01 -5.34 -4.97
N GLU A 61 -1.38 -6.62 -4.87
CA GLU A 61 -2.78 -7.04 -4.76
C GLU A 61 -3.43 -6.50 -3.49
N LEU A 62 -2.73 -6.55 -2.35
CA LEU A 62 -3.21 -5.98 -1.10
C LEU A 62 -3.44 -4.47 -1.22
N ASN A 63 -2.52 -3.73 -1.85
CA ASN A 63 -2.69 -2.29 -2.07
C ASN A 63 -3.87 -1.97 -2.99
N SER A 64 -4.05 -2.76 -4.05
CA SER A 64 -5.24 -2.65 -4.92
C SER A 64 -6.53 -2.84 -4.11
N LEU A 65 -6.59 -3.88 -3.28
CA LEU A 65 -7.72 -4.12 -2.40
C LEU A 65 -7.92 -2.98 -1.40
N LEU A 66 -6.87 -2.45 -0.79
CA LEU A 66 -6.96 -1.36 0.19
C LEU A 66 -7.44 -0.04 -0.45
N SER A 67 -7.11 0.20 -1.71
CA SER A 67 -7.57 1.37 -2.46
C SER A 67 -9.10 1.40 -2.66
N GLN A 68 -9.74 0.22 -2.64
CA GLN A 68 -11.19 0.13 -2.75
C GLN A 68 -11.86 0.57 -1.44
N PRO A 69 -12.81 1.53 -1.50
CA PRO A 69 -13.54 1.96 -0.31
C PRO A 69 -14.35 0.79 0.27
N LEU A 70 -14.22 0.57 1.57
CA LEU A 70 -15.03 -0.41 2.29
C LEU A 70 -16.40 0.22 2.57
N VAL A 71 -17.44 -0.29 1.92
CA VAL A 71 -18.83 0.02 2.28
C VAL A 71 -19.34 -1.12 3.17
N PRO A 72 -19.57 -0.88 4.47
CA PRO A 72 -20.20 -1.86 5.35
C PRO A 72 -21.55 -2.33 4.79
N ARG A 73 -21.87 -3.61 4.98
CA ARG A 73 -23.18 -4.15 4.57
C ARG A 73 -24.29 -3.46 5.36
N GLY A 74 -25.36 -3.05 4.68
CA GLY A 74 -26.52 -2.39 5.29
C GLY A 74 -26.49 -0.85 5.23
N ILE A 75 -25.44 -0.26 4.65
CA ILE A 75 -25.33 1.19 4.48
C ILE A 75 -25.93 1.59 3.13
N SER A 76 -26.96 2.43 3.15
CA SER A 76 -27.58 2.96 1.93
C SER A 76 -26.75 4.14 1.41
N THR A 77 -26.14 4.00 0.23
CA THR A 77 -25.47 5.13 -0.46
C THR A 77 -26.46 6.18 -0.96
N LYS A 78 -27.77 5.93 -0.87
CA LYS A 78 -28.82 6.86 -1.31
C LYS A 78 -29.02 8.05 -0.37
N TYR A 79 -28.64 7.95 0.90
CA TYR A 79 -28.85 9.01 1.89
C TYR A 79 -27.54 9.48 2.50
N LEU A 80 -27.39 10.82 2.62
CA LEU A 80 -26.21 11.50 3.15
C LEU A 80 -25.87 11.07 4.58
N THR A 81 -26.88 10.83 5.41
CA THR A 81 -26.76 10.41 6.81
C THR A 81 -26.38 8.93 6.96
N SER A 82 -26.60 8.14 5.93
CA SER A 82 -26.27 6.71 5.90
C SER A 82 -25.04 6.46 5.04
N GLY A 83 -24.06 7.35 5.03
CA GLY A 83 -22.84 7.22 4.24
C GLY A 83 -21.64 6.64 5.00
N ILE A 84 -20.51 6.51 4.29
CA ILE A 84 -19.22 6.06 4.84
C ILE A 84 -18.66 7.10 5.83
N VAL A 85 -18.94 8.38 5.58
CA VAL A 85 -18.62 9.48 6.47
C VAL A 85 -19.81 9.70 7.39
N ARG A 86 -19.72 9.14 8.61
CA ARG A 86 -20.79 9.16 9.63
C ARG A 86 -21.30 10.57 9.99
N ASP A 87 -20.43 11.56 9.81
CA ASP A 87 -20.59 12.94 10.24
C ASP A 87 -20.75 13.91 9.05
N LEU A 88 -21.03 13.38 7.85
CA LEU A 88 -21.07 14.22 6.64
C LEU A 88 -22.19 15.26 6.68
N ALA A 89 -23.37 14.86 7.18
CA ALA A 89 -24.51 15.76 7.27
C ALA A 89 -24.24 16.91 8.24
N ASP A 90 -23.70 16.60 9.42
CA ASP A 90 -23.41 17.59 10.47
C ASP A 90 -22.28 18.55 10.04
N ARG A 91 -21.24 18.06 9.34
CA ARG A 91 -20.19 18.91 8.74
C ARG A 91 -20.70 19.88 7.69
N LEU A 92 -21.74 19.51 6.95
CA LEU A 92 -22.36 20.40 5.96
C LEU A 92 -23.26 21.44 6.62
N LEU A 93 -23.78 21.13 7.81
CA LEU A 93 -24.63 22.02 8.60
C LEU A 93 -23.82 23.01 9.45
N ASP A 94 -22.56 22.70 9.76
CA ASP A 94 -21.70 23.59 10.54
C ASP A 94 -21.29 24.85 9.71
N GLU A 95 -21.95 25.98 9.99
CA GLU A 95 -21.72 27.28 9.35
C GLU A 95 -20.29 27.82 9.58
N SER A 96 -19.56 27.35 10.59
CA SER A 96 -18.20 27.83 10.88
C SER A 96 -17.18 27.46 9.79
N SER A 97 -17.54 26.56 8.87
CA SER A 97 -16.70 26.09 7.77
C SER A 97 -17.20 26.62 6.42
N HIS A 98 -17.10 27.94 6.19
CA HIS A 98 -17.32 28.53 4.85
C HIS A 98 -16.33 28.05 3.77
N ASN A 99 -15.39 27.16 4.11
CA ASN A 99 -14.62 26.35 3.17
C ASN A 99 -15.17 24.92 3.17
N SER A 100 -16.43 24.74 2.77
CA SER A 100 -17.00 23.41 2.58
C SER A 100 -16.25 22.71 1.45
N VAL A 101 -15.19 21.96 1.78
CA VAL A 101 -14.62 20.95 0.90
C VAL A 101 -15.65 19.83 0.86
N ILE A 102 -16.70 20.02 0.06
CA ILE A 102 -17.67 18.99 -0.24
C ILE A 102 -16.90 17.91 -1.01
N LEU A 103 -16.94 16.68 -0.52
CA LEU A 103 -16.23 15.57 -1.15
C LEU A 103 -16.75 15.40 -2.60
N GLY A 104 -15.89 15.71 -3.58
CA GLY A 104 -16.21 15.63 -5.01
C GLY A 104 -16.53 16.97 -5.69
N VAL A 105 -16.65 18.08 -4.95
CA VAL A 105 -16.80 19.43 -5.53
C VAL A 105 -15.48 20.18 -5.36
N LYS A 106 -14.90 20.64 -6.47
CA LYS A 106 -13.73 21.52 -6.44
C LYS A 106 -14.21 22.96 -6.39
N ASN A 107 -13.71 23.74 -5.45
CA ASN A 107 -13.93 25.18 -5.41
C ASN A 107 -13.01 25.87 -6.44
N THR A 108 -13.13 25.51 -7.72
CA THR A 108 -12.46 26.22 -8.80
C THR A 108 -13.35 27.37 -9.27
N LYS A 109 -12.74 28.52 -9.50
CA LYS A 109 -13.44 29.63 -10.18
C LYS A 109 -13.53 29.27 -11.66
N ALA A 110 -14.57 29.74 -12.34
CA ALA A 110 -14.74 29.55 -13.79
C ALA A 110 -13.50 30.00 -14.61
N THR A 111 -12.73 30.95 -14.07
CA THR A 111 -11.46 31.40 -14.64
C THR A 111 -10.36 30.34 -14.60
N ASP A 112 -10.25 29.57 -13.52
CA ASP A 112 -9.23 28.52 -13.36
C ASP A 112 -9.52 27.33 -14.28
N ASP A 113 -10.80 26.99 -14.45
CA ASP A 113 -11.22 25.91 -15.35
C ASP A 113 -10.84 26.21 -16.80
N LEU A 114 -11.01 27.47 -17.24
CA LEU A 114 -10.59 27.93 -18.57
C LEU A 114 -9.06 27.87 -18.76
N GLN A 115 -8.28 28.19 -17.72
CA GLN A 115 -6.82 28.15 -17.78
C GLN A 115 -6.30 26.71 -17.87
N SER A 116 -6.89 25.77 -17.12
CA SER A 116 -6.52 24.35 -17.17
C SER A 116 -6.74 23.71 -18.55
N LYS A 117 -7.70 24.21 -19.33
CA LYS A 117 -7.97 23.77 -20.70
C LYS A 117 -6.96 24.35 -21.71
N LYS A 118 -6.46 25.57 -21.45
CA LYS A 118 -5.45 26.23 -22.32
C LYS A 118 -4.07 25.61 -22.19
N SER A 119 -3.65 25.21 -20.99
CA SER A 119 -2.34 24.56 -20.78
C SER A 119 -2.26 23.19 -21.47
N LYS A 120 -3.34 22.39 -21.43
CA LYS A 120 -3.42 21.09 -22.12
C LYS A 120 -3.30 21.18 -23.65
N LYS A 121 -3.74 22.29 -24.26
CA LYS A 121 -3.61 22.52 -25.72
C LYS A 121 -2.21 22.91 -26.20
N LYS A 122 -1.33 23.38 -25.30
CA LYS A 122 0.04 23.80 -25.65
C LYS A 122 1.07 22.68 -25.56
N SER A 123 0.66 21.51 -25.08
CA SER A 123 1.52 20.33 -24.90
C SER A 123 1.31 19.29 -26.00
N CYS A 124 0.57 19.63 -27.06
CA CYS A 124 0.43 18.85 -28.28
C CYS A 124 1.19 19.52 -29.42
#